data_AF-A0A316PSM2-F1
#
_entry.id   AF-A0A316PSM2-F1
#
_cell.length_a   1.000
_cell.length_b   1.000
_cell.length_c   1.000
_cell.angle_alpha   90.00
_cell.angle_beta   90.00
_cell.angle_gamma   90.00
#
_symmetry.space_group_name_H-M   'P 1'
#
loop_
_entity.id
_entity.type
_entity.pdbx_description
1 polymer ?
#
loop_
_entity_poly.entity_id
_entity_poly.type
_entity_poly.pdbx_seq_one_letter_code
_entity_poly.pdbx_strand_id
1 'polypeptide(L)' 'MDRVRRMVGCDRLDTSQYNGRDVYVVVLDSGVASHPDLDGRIVEFQDFIHGRKGKTGSYYDDNGHGTHV' A
#
# COMPACT_ATOMS: atom_id res chain seq x y z
N MET A 1 5.62 11.27 2.27
CA MET A 1 4.61 11.66 3.29
C MET A 1 5.23 12.15 4.61
N ASP A 2 6.40 12.80 4.59
CA ASP A 2 7.19 12.95 5.82
C ASP A 2 6.60 13.94 6.81
N ARG A 3 6.03 15.06 6.33
CA ARG A 3 5.39 16.06 7.19
C ARG A 3 4.28 15.44 8.04
N VAL A 4 3.42 14.61 7.46
CA VAL A 4 2.29 13.98 8.17
C VAL A 4 2.80 12.96 9.18
N ARG A 5 3.78 12.12 8.81
CA ARG A 5 4.41 11.15 9.73
C ARG A 5 4.90 11.80 11.02
N ARG A 6 5.48 13.01 10.93
CA ARG A 6 5.91 13.79 12.11
C ARG A 6 4.74 14.31 12.94
N MET A 7 3.71 14.84 12.29
CA MET A 7 2.54 15.41 13.00
C MET A 7 1.78 14.35 13.79
N VAL A 8 1.72 13.11 13.30
CA VAL A 8 1.07 11.99 14.02
C VAL A 8 2.00 11.26 14.98
N GLY A 9 3.28 11.64 15.06
CA GLY A 9 4.26 11.06 15.97
C GLY A 9 4.81 9.69 15.56
N CYS A 10 4.64 9.27 14.30
CA CYS A 10 5.16 8.00 13.78
C CYS A 10 6.67 8.03 13.47
N ASP A 11 7.33 9.19 13.61
CA ASP A 11 8.78 9.37 13.42
C ASP A 11 9.57 9.36 14.74
N ARG A 12 8.88 9.19 15.88
CA ARG A 12 9.52 9.22 17.20
C ARG A 12 10.30 7.94 17.47
N LEU A 13 11.42 8.05 18.20
CA LEU A 13 12.31 6.92 18.50
C LEU A 13 11.60 5.78 19.26
N ASP A 14 10.72 6.13 20.21
CA ASP A 14 9.90 5.18 20.99
C ASP A 14 8.89 4.40 20.12
N THR A 15 8.54 4.92 18.93
CA THR A 15 7.66 4.24 17.98
C THR A 15 8.38 3.43 16.90
N SER A 16 9.70 3.58 16.76
CA SER A 16 10.49 3.01 15.66
C SER A 16 10.43 1.49 15.54
N GLN A 17 10.18 0.81 16.66
CA GLN A 17 10.01 -0.65 16.72
C GLN A 17 8.68 -1.12 16.11
N TYR A 18 7.66 -0.25 16.01
CA TYR A 18 6.36 -0.57 15.44
C TYR A 18 6.35 -0.24 13.94
N ASN A 19 6.75 -1.22 13.13
CA ASN A 19 6.89 -1.05 11.68
C ASN A 19 5.82 -1.79 10.84
N GLY A 20 4.83 -2.39 11.51
CA GLY A 20 3.74 -3.11 10.84
C GLY A 20 4.14 -4.50 10.31
N ARG A 21 5.28 -5.07 10.71
CA ARG A 21 5.60 -6.47 10.41
C ARG A 21 4.48 -7.39 10.86
N ASP A 22 4.18 -8.38 10.02
CA ASP A 22 3.14 -9.40 10.23
C ASP A 22 1.71 -8.84 10.35
N VAL A 23 1.50 -7.57 9.98
CA VAL A 23 0.17 -6.96 9.85
C VAL A 23 -0.18 -6.82 8.37
N TYR A 24 -1.34 -7.33 7.98
CA TYR A 24 -1.89 -7.17 6.63
C TYR A 24 -2.96 -6.08 6.62
N VAL A 25 -2.88 -5.19 5.63
CA VAL A 25 -3.85 -4.10 5.43
C VAL A 25 -4.47 -4.28 4.04
N VAL A 26 -5.81 -4.27 3.98
CA VAL A 26 -6.55 -4.27 2.72
C VAL A 26 -6.98 -2.85 2.42
N VAL A 27 -6.61 -2.36 1.23
CA VAL A 27 -6.99 -1.04 0.71
C VAL A 27 -8.00 -1.24 -0.40
N LEU A 28 -9.22 -0.72 -0.21
CA LEU A 28 -10.31 -0.75 -1.19
C LEU A 28 -10.35 0.61 -1.90
N ASP A 29 -9.71 0.70 -3.06
CA ASP A 29 -9.52 1.96 -3.79
C ASP A 29 -9.46 1.71 -5.31
N SER A 30 -8.92 2.64 -6.11
CA SER A 30 -8.85 2.57 -7.57
C SER A 30 -7.89 1.51 -8.12
N GLY A 31 -7.06 0.92 -7.28
CA GLY A 31 -6.09 -0.12 -7.63
C GLY A 31 -4.75 0.10 -6.94
N VAL A 32 -3.72 -0.59 -7.44
CA VAL A 32 -2.33 -0.33 -7.07
C VAL A 32 -1.42 -0.61 -8.27
N ALA A 33 -0.56 0.33 -8.63
CA ALA A 33 0.41 0.16 -9.70
C ALA A 33 1.75 -0.41 -9.20
N SER A 34 2.54 -0.98 -10.11
CA SER A 34 3.90 -1.44 -9.81
C SER A 34 4.82 -0.26 -9.54
N HIS A 35 5.06 0.01 -8.27
CA HIS A 35 5.92 1.10 -7.79
C HIS A 35 7.07 0.54 -6.92
N PRO A 36 8.32 1.02 -7.08
CA PRO A 36 9.47 0.54 -6.31
C PRO A 36 9.28 0.57 -4.78
N ASP A 37 8.59 1.58 -4.25
CA ASP A 37 8.33 1.71 -2.81
C ASP A 37 7.39 0.63 -2.25
N LEU A 38 6.58 0.01 -3.12
CA LEU A 38 5.63 -1.05 -2.81
C LEU A 38 6.17 -2.44 -3.18
N ASP A 39 7.37 -2.53 -3.75
CA ASP A 39 7.96 -3.78 -4.17
C ASP A 39 8.12 -4.75 -2.99
N GLY A 40 7.71 -6.00 -3.20
CA GLY A 40 7.66 -7.03 -2.15
C GLY A 40 6.66 -6.78 -1.01
N ARG A 41 5.82 -5.73 -1.07
CA ARG A 41 4.80 -5.43 -0.04
C ARG A 41 3.38 -5.81 -0.43
N ILE A 42 3.11 -5.97 -1.73
CA ILE A 42 1.80 -6.37 -2.25
C ILE A 42 1.68 -7.88 -2.17
N VAL A 43 0.69 -8.37 -1.43
CA VAL A 43 0.50 -9.80 -1.14
C VAL A 43 -0.56 -10.42 -2.04
N GLU A 44 -1.62 -9.67 -2.33
CA GLU A 44 -2.73 -10.08 -3.17
C GLU A 44 -3.37 -8.85 -3.81
N PHE A 45 -3.94 -9.02 -5.00
CA PHE A 45 -4.71 -8.00 -5.69
C PHE A 45 -6.04 -8.59 -6.18
N GLN A 46 -7.12 -7.84 -5.99
CA GLN A 46 -8.45 -8.18 -6.48
C GLN A 46 -9.13 -6.94 -7.04
N ASP A 47 -9.44 -6.99 -8.33
CA ASP A 47 -10.29 -6.03 -9.03
C ASP A 47 -11.72 -6.59 -9.06
N PHE A 48 -12.64 -5.82 -8.50
CA PHE A 48 -14.07 -6.16 -8.44
C PHE A 48 -14.88 -5.59 -9.61
N ILE A 49 -14.27 -4.77 -10.47
CA ILE A 49 -14.92 -4.14 -11.63
C ILE A 49 -14.75 -5.02 -12.86
N HIS A 50 -13.53 -5.46 -13.18
CA HIS A 50 -13.25 -6.31 -14.35
C HIS A 50 -12.82 -7.73 -13.98
N GLY A 51 -12.81 -8.07 -12.68
CA GLY A 51 -12.59 -9.43 -12.20
C GLY A 51 -11.15 -9.92 -12.25
N ARG A 52 -10.18 -9.01 -12.48
CA ARG A 52 -8.75 -9.37 -12.43
C ARG A 52 -8.34 -9.71 -11.00
N LYS A 53 -7.50 -10.72 -10.83
CA LYS A 53 -6.97 -11.12 -9.52
C LYS A 53 -5.61 -11.77 -9.67
N GLY A 54 -4.79 -11.67 -8.64
CA GLY A 54 -3.50 -12.35 -8.61
C GLY A 54 -2.48 -11.68 -7.71
N LYS A 55 -1.36 -12.37 -7.53
CA LYS A 55 -0.32 -12.00 -6.56
C LYS A 55 0.80 -11.14 -7.14
N THR A 56 1.11 -11.28 -8.43
CA THR A 56 2.28 -10.63 -9.04
C THR A 56 2.01 -10.21 -10.48
N GLY A 57 2.28 -8.95 -10.79
CA GLY A 57 2.33 -8.44 -12.17
C GLY A 57 0.98 -8.18 -12.86
N SER A 58 -0.15 -8.50 -12.20
CA SER A 58 -1.50 -8.27 -12.74
C SER A 58 -2.25 -7.12 -12.07
N TYR A 59 -1.65 -6.46 -11.09
CA TYR A 59 -2.21 -5.27 -10.45
C TYR A 59 -1.91 -4.03 -11.26
N TYR A 60 -2.87 -3.11 -11.28
CA TYR A 60 -2.83 -1.87 -12.02
C TYR A 60 -3.69 -0.83 -11.29
N ASP A 61 -3.46 0.42 -11.62
CA ASP A 61 -4.24 1.55 -11.15
C ASP A 61 -4.24 2.62 -12.24
N ASP A 62 -5.37 2.74 -12.93
CA ASP A 62 -5.49 3.68 -14.05
C ASP A 62 -5.79 5.11 -13.58
N ASN A 63 -6.16 5.29 -12.31
CA ASN A 63 -6.41 6.61 -11.71
C ASN A 63 -5.19 7.14 -10.95
N GLY A 64 -4.51 6.27 -10.20
CA GLY A 64 -3.34 6.59 -9.39
C GLY A 64 -3.65 6.92 -7.93
N HIS A 65 -4.92 7.12 -7.55
CA HIS A 65 -5.31 7.42 -6.17
C HIS A 65 -4.98 6.26 -5.23
N GLY A 66 -5.35 5.02 -5.58
CA GLY A 66 -5.08 3.85 -4.76
C GLY A 66 -3.58 3.55 -4.59
N THR A 67 -2.76 3.87 -5.59
CA THR A 67 -1.30 3.78 -5.49
C THR A 67 -0.71 4.85 -4.57
N HIS A 68 -1.36 6.00 -4.43
CA HIS A 68 -0.92 7.10 -3.58
C HIS A 68 -1.25 6.91 -2.09
N VAL A 69 -2.36 6.22 -1.80
CA VAL A 69 -2.85 5.92 -0.44
C VAL A 69 -1.90 5.00 0.30
#